data_AF-A0A3S3R1F5-F1
#
_entry.id   AF-A0A3S3R1F5-F1
#
_cell.length_a   1.000
_cell.length_b   1.000
_cell.length_c   1.000
_cell.angle_alpha   90.00
_cell.angle_beta   90.00
_cell.angle_gamma   90.00
#
_symmetry.space_group_name_H-M   'P 1'
#
loop_
_entity.id
_entity.type
_entity.pdbx_description
1 polymer ?
#
loop_
_entity_poly.entity_id
_entity_poly.type
_entity_poly.pdbx_seq_one_letter_code
_entity_poly.pdbx_strand_id
1 'polypeptide(L)' 'FFICFDEAAFLNRQYTVWGQVIEGMENVDKIKRGEPVQDPDKIVSLKVAADVK' A
#
# COMPACT_ATOMS: atom_id res chain seq x y z
N PHE A 1 -1.93 -7.46 -0.48
CA PHE A 1 -2.30 -6.41 -1.45
C PHE A 1 -1.06 -5.59 -1.74
N PHE A 2 -1.06 -4.75 -2.77
CA PHE A 2 0.03 -3.83 -3.05
C PHE A 2 -0.55 -2.43 -3.26
N ILE A 3 0.28 -1.42 -3.02
CA ILE A 3 -0.02 -0.02 -3.31
C ILE A 3 0.95 0.36 -4.42
N CYS A 4 0.43 0.92 -5.52
CA CYS A 4 1.28 1.44 -6.58
C CYS A 4 1.88 2.77 -6.12
N PHE A 5 3.21 2.90 -6.21
CA PHE A 5 3.90 4.16 -5.91
C PHE A 5 3.60 5.26 -6.95
N ASP A 6 3.29 4.85 -8.17
CA ASP A 6 2.98 5.72 -9.30
C ASP A 6 1.92 5.05 -10.19
N GLU A 7 1.49 5.72 -11.26
CA GLU A 7 0.52 5.20 -12.21
C GLU A 7 1.00 3.87 -12.83
N ALA A 8 0.22 2.81 -12.61
CA ALA A 8 0.55 1.46 -13.06
C ALA A 8 -0.52 0.92 -14.03
N ALA A 9 -0.79 1.65 -15.11
CA ALA A 9 -1.80 1.30 -16.10
C ALA A 9 -1.60 -0.10 -16.73
N PHE A 10 -0.36 -0.60 -16.72
CA PHE A 10 -0.02 -1.94 -17.19
C PHE A 10 -0.65 -3.07 -16.35
N LEU A 11 -1.05 -2.81 -15.10
CA LEU A 11 -1.71 -3.78 -14.21
C LEU A 11 -3.22 -3.86 -14.43
N ASN A 12 -3.79 -2.96 -15.23
CA ASN A 12 -5.21 -2.92 -15.52
C ASN A 12 -5.67 -4.25 -16.14
N ARG A 13 -6.81 -4.78 -15.67
CA ARG A 13 -7.38 -6.09 -16.06
C ARG A 13 -6.56 -7.33 -15.69
N GLN A 14 -5.37 -7.15 -15.09
CA GLN A 14 -4.59 -8.24 -14.51
C GLN A 14 -4.83 -8.38 -13.00
N TYR A 15 -5.23 -7.27 -12.35
CA TYR A 15 -5.53 -7.22 -10.91
C TYR A 15 -6.86 -6.52 -10.63
N THR A 16 -7.48 -6.89 -9.52
CA THR A 16 -8.70 -6.26 -9.01
C THR A 16 -8.33 -5.08 -8.13
N VAL A 17 -8.62 -3.86 -8.60
CA VAL A 17 -8.51 -2.65 -7.80
C VAL A 17 -9.75 -2.52 -6.92
N TRP A 18 -9.55 -2.34 -5.61
CA TRP A 18 -10.64 -2.25 -4.63
C TRP A 18 -10.54 -1.04 -3.70
N GLY A 19 -9.47 -0.23 -3.80
CA GLY A 19 -9.27 0.94 -2.96
C GLY A 19 -8.18 1.87 -3.48
N GLN A 20 -8.20 3.11 -2.99
CA GLN A 20 -7.22 4.15 -3.27
C GLN A 20 -6.76 4.78 -1.95
N VAL A 21 -5.46 5.07 -1.84
CA VAL A 21 -4.92 5.83 -0.71
C VAL A 21 -5.36 7.30 -0.87
N ILE A 22 -6.15 7.79 0.08
CA ILE A 22 -6.65 9.17 0.08
C ILE A 22 -5.70 10.15 0.78
N GLU A 23 -4.90 9.66 1.73
CA GLU A 23 -3.97 10.44 2.55
C GLU A 23 -2.75 9.58 2.93
N GLY A 24 -1.58 10.19 3.14
CA GLY A 24 -0.41 9.50 3.66
C GLY A 24 0.44 8.74 2.63
N MET A 25 0.34 9.07 1.33
CA MET A 25 1.19 8.49 0.28
C MET A 25 2.68 8.71 0.56
N GLU A 26 3.06 9.79 1.24
CA GLU A 26 4.44 10.08 1.65
C GLU A 26 5.01 9.05 2.64
N ASN A 27 4.16 8.30 3.35
CA ASN A 27 4.59 7.19 4.20
C ASN A 27 4.80 5.92 3.40
N VAL A 28 3.97 5.72 2.35
CA VAL A 28 4.14 4.60 1.42
C VAL A 28 5.49 4.73 0.72
N ASP A 29 5.83 5.92 0.22
CA ASP A 29 7.10 6.18 -0.50
C ASP A 29 8.36 5.89 0.32
N LYS A 30 8.27 5.99 1.66
CA LYS A 30 9.37 5.75 2.61
C LYS A 30 9.57 4.27 2.94
N ILE A 31 8.64 3.39 2.57
CA ILE A 31 8.75 1.95 2.82
C ILE A 31 10.03 1.42 2.18
N LYS A 32 10.81 0.63 2.94
CA LYS A 32 12.09 0.08 2.48
C LYS A 32 11.90 -0.77 1.23
N ARG A 33 12.73 -0.50 0.22
CA ARG A 33 12.70 -1.15 -1.09
C ARG A 33 13.77 -2.23 -1.18
N GLY A 34 13.47 -3.32 -1.89
CA GLY A 34 14.43 -4.39 -2.19
C GLY A 34 13.78 -5.76 -2.28
N GLU A 35 14.41 -6.69 -3.01
CA GLU A 35 14.05 -8.11 -3.04
C GLU A 35 15.33 -8.95 -2.92
N PRO A 36 15.66 -9.52 -1.74
CA PRO A 36 14.96 -9.44 -0.46
C PRO A 36 15.33 -8.18 0.38
N VAL A 37 14.36 -7.55 1.04
CA VAL A 37 14.62 -6.54 2.07
C VAL A 37 15.10 -7.24 3.35
N GLN A 38 16.25 -6.82 3.90
CA GLN A 38 16.80 -7.42 5.13
C GLN A 38 15.93 -7.13 6.38
N ASP A 39 15.22 -6.02 6.41
CA ASP A 39 14.36 -5.60 7.52
C ASP A 39 13.09 -4.91 6.98
N PRO A 40 12.07 -5.67 6.55
CA PRO A 40 10.87 -5.13 5.93
C PRO A 40 9.99 -4.37 6.93
N ASP A 41 9.39 -3.28 6.49
CA ASP A 41 8.37 -2.57 7.26
C ASP A 41 7.12 -3.43 7.44
N LYS A 42 6.46 -3.30 8.59
CA LYS A 42 5.26 -4.07 8.95
C LYS A 42 4.10 -3.17 9.31
N ILE A 43 2.89 -3.60 8.96
CA ILE A 43 1.65 -2.98 9.42
C ILE A 43 1.47 -3.31 10.90
N VAL A 44 1.65 -2.32 11.78
CA VAL A 44 1.53 -2.50 13.25
C VAL A 44 0.07 -2.63 13.67
N SER A 45 -0.83 -1.89 13.03
CA SER A 45 -2.27 -1.92 13.29
C SER A 45 -3.03 -1.56 12.02
N LEU A 46 -4.16 -2.22 11.80
CA LEU A 46 -5.12 -1.90 10.74
C LEU A 46 -6.48 -1.77 11.42
N LYS A 47 -7.18 -0.66 11.16
CA LYS A 47 -8.52 -0.41 11.66
C LYS A 47 -9.43 0.01 10.51
N VAL A 48 -10.63 -0.55 10.47
CA VAL A 48 -11.67 -0.09 9.57
C VAL A 48 -12.35 1.11 10.24
N ALA A 49 -12.55 2.21 9.53
CA ALA A 49 -13.13 3.43 10.10
C ALA A 49 -14.47 3.19 10.80
N ALA A 50 -15.27 2.22 10.31
CA ALA A 50 -16.53 1.80 10.91
C ALA A 50 -16.39 1.12 12.30
N ASP A 51 -15.22 0.52 12.58
CA ASP A 51 -14.94 -0.14 13.86
C ASP A 51 -14.33 0.82 14.90
N VAL A 52 -14.02 2.07 14.50
CA VAL A 52 -13.51 3.11 15.38
C VAL A 52 -14.72 3.78 16.07
N LYS A 53 -14.98 3.37 17.32
CA LYS A 53 -15.99 3.96 18.21
C LYS A 53 -15.65 5.39 18.62
#